data_AF-A0A8T4YLS8-F1
#
_entry.id   AF-A0A8T4YLS8-F1
#
_cell.length_a   1.000
_cell.length_b   1.000
_cell.length_c   1.000
_cell.angle_alpha   90.00
_cell.angle_beta   90.00
_cell.angle_gamma   90.00
#
_symmetry.space_group_name_H-M   'P 1'
#
loop_
_entity.id
_entity.type
_entity.pdbx_description
1 polymer ?
#
loop_
_entity_poly.entity_id
_entity_poly.type
_entity_poly.pdbx_seq_one_letter_code
_entity_poly.pdbx_strand_id
1 'polypeptide(L)'
;VVDVQNLYGLEVVVRWDISLLQLVSVDIRLGVNSNHDGVLYEPFINITQENIGEYIIGATSYTPAPPFNGSGNIIRITFEGIDNGESIIELETKLYDYPPPDRKPRESLPIPHTTIDGNVTIIPEFSNMIILAIFLILATVILTLLTRNKEKTKFREADQS
;
A
#
# COMPACT_ATOMS: atom_id res chain seq x y z
N VAL A 1 -7.40 1.20 -11.11
CA VAL A 1 -8.17 0.71 -12.28
C VAL A 1 -7.29 0.80 -13.51
N VAL A 2 -7.25 -0.25 -14.32
CA VAL A 2 -6.44 -0.30 -15.53
C VAL A 2 -7.33 -0.62 -16.72
N ASP A 3 -7.18 0.16 -17.79
CA ASP A 3 -7.78 -0.01 -19.12
C ASP A 3 -9.30 -0.26 -19.14
N VAL A 4 -10.03 0.43 -18.28
CA VAL A 4 -11.50 0.33 -18.25
C VAL A 4 -12.11 1.08 -19.43
N GLN A 5 -13.23 0.57 -19.93
CA GLN A 5 -14.04 1.22 -20.95
C GLN A 5 -15.44 1.51 -20.39
N ASN A 6 -15.98 2.67 -20.74
CA ASN A 6 -17.33 3.10 -20.44
C ASN A 6 -17.67 3.15 -18.93
N LEU A 7 -16.70 3.41 -18.05
CA LEU A 7 -16.92 3.45 -16.61
C LEU A 7 -17.78 4.66 -16.21
N TYR A 8 -18.80 4.41 -15.39
CA TYR A 8 -19.71 5.45 -14.90
C TYR A 8 -20.03 5.34 -13.41
N GLY A 9 -19.93 4.15 -12.84
CA GLY A 9 -20.08 3.93 -11.42
C GLY A 9 -19.17 2.83 -10.90
N LEU A 10 -18.90 2.85 -9.61
CA LEU A 10 -18.06 1.88 -8.94
C LEU A 10 -18.50 1.68 -7.48
N GLU A 11 -18.19 0.51 -6.97
CA GLU A 11 -18.19 0.16 -5.55
C GLU A 11 -16.87 -0.56 -5.28
N VAL A 12 -16.15 -0.13 -4.25
CA VAL A 12 -14.88 -0.71 -3.83
C VAL A 12 -14.94 -0.95 -2.33
N VAL A 13 -14.59 -2.16 -1.91
CA VAL A 13 -14.38 -2.53 -0.52
C VAL A 13 -12.94 -2.94 -0.36
N VAL A 14 -12.26 -2.37 0.64
CA VAL A 14 -10.88 -2.70 1.01
C VAL A 14 -10.87 -3.21 2.43
N ARG A 15 -10.22 -4.36 2.66
CA ARG A 15 -10.06 -4.94 4.01
C ARG A 15 -8.58 -5.21 4.31
N TRP A 16 -8.24 -5.15 5.59
CA TRP A 16 -6.87 -5.39 6.07
C TRP A 16 -6.86 -6.01 7.45
N ASP A 17 -5.72 -6.60 7.83
CA ASP A 17 -5.51 -7.13 9.18
C ASP A 17 -5.25 -5.99 10.17
N ILE A 18 -6.20 -5.78 11.09
CA ILE A 18 -6.14 -4.74 12.12
C ILE A 18 -5.14 -5.03 13.24
N SER A 19 -4.65 -6.25 13.35
CA SER A 19 -3.59 -6.59 14.31
C SER A 19 -2.21 -6.15 13.81
N LEU A 20 -2.07 -5.92 12.50
CA LEU A 20 -0.83 -5.52 11.85
C LEU A 20 -0.87 -4.07 11.35
N LEU A 21 -2.03 -3.59 10.88
CA LEU A 21 -2.18 -2.27 10.26
C LEU A 21 -3.28 -1.44 10.92
N GLN A 22 -2.94 -0.20 11.25
CA GLN A 22 -3.87 0.83 11.68
C GLN A 22 -4.12 1.83 10.54
N LEU A 23 -5.38 2.14 10.25
CA LEU A 23 -5.73 3.16 9.27
C LEU A 23 -5.34 4.56 9.77
N VAL A 24 -4.59 5.30 8.95
CA VAL A 24 -4.14 6.68 9.25
C VAL A 24 -4.92 7.70 8.45
N SER A 25 -5.05 7.49 7.13
CA SER A 25 -5.75 8.41 6.26
C SER A 25 -6.24 7.75 4.98
N VAL A 26 -7.32 8.31 4.43
CA VAL A 26 -7.85 7.95 3.12
C VAL A 26 -7.93 9.20 2.26
N ASP A 27 -7.38 9.09 1.06
CA ASP A 27 -7.35 10.14 0.05
C ASP A 27 -8.14 9.67 -1.19
N ILE A 28 -9.32 10.24 -1.39
CA ILE A 28 -10.26 9.85 -2.44
C ILE A 28 -9.86 10.51 -3.76
N ARG A 29 -9.62 9.70 -4.77
CA ARG A 29 -9.06 10.09 -6.07
C ARG A 29 -10.09 10.08 -7.21
N LEU A 30 -11.39 10.00 -6.94
CA LEU A 30 -12.42 9.75 -7.95
C LEU A 30 -12.44 10.73 -9.14
N GLY A 31 -12.51 12.03 -8.87
CA GLY A 31 -12.76 13.06 -9.88
C GLY A 31 -11.56 13.38 -10.76
N VAL A 32 -11.67 13.25 -12.08
CA VAL A 32 -10.59 13.54 -13.04
C VAL A 32 -10.18 15.02 -13.02
N ASN A 33 -11.13 15.94 -12.83
CA ASN A 33 -10.83 17.37 -12.80
C ASN A 33 -10.17 17.77 -11.47
N SER A 34 -10.53 17.10 -10.39
CA SER A 34 -10.02 17.35 -9.03
C SER A 34 -8.70 16.63 -8.76
N ASN A 35 -8.53 15.44 -9.35
CA ASN A 35 -7.37 14.58 -9.26
C ASN A 35 -7.07 14.05 -10.67
N HIS A 36 -5.99 14.49 -11.29
CA HIS A 36 -5.70 14.16 -12.70
C HIS A 36 -5.55 12.65 -12.97
N ASP A 37 -5.32 11.86 -11.92
CA ASP A 37 -5.24 10.41 -11.95
C ASP A 37 -6.57 9.73 -11.56
N GLY A 38 -7.69 10.45 -11.48
CA GLY A 38 -9.00 9.89 -11.15
C GLY A 38 -9.67 9.08 -12.24
N VAL A 39 -10.87 8.57 -11.93
CA VAL A 39 -11.58 7.60 -12.80
C VAL A 39 -13.06 7.94 -13.08
N LEU A 40 -13.56 9.06 -12.57
CA LEU A 40 -14.92 9.56 -12.82
C LEU A 40 -14.86 11.02 -13.25
N TYR A 41 -15.64 11.37 -14.26
CA TYR A 41 -15.83 12.78 -14.63
C TYR A 41 -16.88 13.44 -13.75
N GLU A 42 -16.62 14.69 -13.37
CA GLU A 42 -17.58 15.53 -12.69
C GLU A 42 -18.76 15.93 -13.61
N PRO A 43 -19.98 16.04 -13.06
CA PRO A 43 -20.31 15.82 -11.66
C PRO A 43 -20.54 14.33 -11.32
N PHE A 44 -20.18 13.95 -10.09
CA PHE A 44 -20.43 12.62 -9.53
C PHE A 44 -20.90 12.75 -8.08
N ILE A 45 -21.51 11.68 -7.57
CA ILE A 45 -21.80 11.50 -6.15
C ILE A 45 -20.96 10.34 -5.62
N ASN A 46 -20.55 10.42 -4.35
CA ASN A 46 -19.89 9.33 -3.66
C ASN A 46 -20.41 9.20 -2.23
N ILE A 47 -20.37 7.98 -1.71
CA ILE A 47 -20.66 7.62 -0.33
C ILE A 47 -19.51 6.76 0.16
N THR A 48 -19.04 7.05 1.36
CA THR A 48 -17.96 6.28 2.00
C THR A 48 -18.43 5.75 3.34
N GLN A 49 -17.96 4.56 3.68
CA GLN A 49 -18.17 3.97 5.00
C GLN A 49 -16.84 3.43 5.51
N GLU A 50 -16.47 3.81 6.72
CA GLU A 50 -15.29 3.32 7.42
C GLU A 50 -15.75 2.43 8.58
N ASN A 51 -15.30 1.18 8.56
CA ASN A 51 -15.52 0.19 9.60
C ASN A 51 -14.15 -0.27 10.13
N ILE A 52 -14.13 -0.99 11.26
CA ILE A 52 -12.88 -1.54 11.78
C ILE A 52 -12.34 -2.60 10.81
N GLY A 53 -11.16 -2.34 10.23
CA GLY A 53 -10.51 -3.24 9.27
C GLY A 53 -11.12 -3.23 7.87
N GLU A 54 -12.00 -2.27 7.57
CA GLU A 54 -12.68 -2.20 6.28
C GLU A 54 -12.99 -0.74 5.88
N TYR A 55 -12.79 -0.42 4.61
CA TYR A 55 -13.20 0.85 4.02
C TYR A 55 -13.99 0.61 2.73
N ILE A 56 -15.16 1.21 2.63
CA ILE A 56 -16.09 1.08 1.50
C ILE A 56 -16.25 2.44 0.83
N ILE A 57 -16.22 2.44 -0.51
CA ILE A 57 -16.59 3.59 -1.32
C ILE A 57 -17.50 3.17 -2.46
N GLY A 58 -18.66 3.81 -2.55
CA GLY A 58 -19.55 3.76 -3.71
C GLY A 58 -19.56 5.12 -4.40
N ALA A 59 -19.46 5.14 -5.73
CA ALA A 59 -19.51 6.38 -6.49
C ALA A 59 -20.15 6.20 -7.87
N THR A 60 -20.81 7.23 -8.36
CA THR A 60 -21.34 7.28 -9.73
C THR A 60 -21.32 8.69 -10.27
N SER A 61 -20.85 8.84 -11.51
CA SER A 61 -21.08 10.04 -12.31
C SER A 61 -22.57 10.19 -12.62
N TYR A 62 -22.98 11.41 -12.95
CA TYR A 62 -24.32 11.69 -13.45
C TYR A 62 -24.30 12.79 -14.51
N THR A 63 -25.36 12.84 -15.31
CA THR A 63 -25.51 13.81 -16.42
C THR A 63 -25.23 15.24 -15.92
N PRO A 64 -24.38 16.04 -16.60
CA PRO A 64 -23.87 15.83 -17.97
C PRO A 64 -22.50 15.14 -18.09
N ALA A 65 -21.96 14.52 -17.03
CA ALA A 65 -20.66 13.86 -17.09
C ALA A 65 -20.63 12.76 -18.16
N PRO A 66 -19.59 12.69 -19.01
CA PRO A 66 -19.37 11.56 -19.92
C PRO A 66 -18.82 10.34 -19.17
N PRO A 67 -18.86 9.13 -19.76
CA PRO A 67 -18.17 7.98 -19.21
C PRO A 67 -16.64 8.11 -19.29
N PHE A 68 -15.97 7.49 -18.33
CA PHE A 68 -14.51 7.42 -18.27
C PHE A 68 -13.97 6.22 -19.05
N ASN A 69 -12.87 6.45 -19.77
CA ASN A 69 -12.09 5.41 -20.44
C ASN A 69 -10.61 5.59 -20.09
N GLY A 70 -9.93 4.51 -19.73
CA GLY A 70 -8.50 4.51 -19.45
C GLY A 70 -8.14 3.94 -18.08
N SER A 71 -7.09 4.49 -17.48
CA SER A 71 -6.48 4.01 -16.24
C SER A 71 -6.40 5.13 -15.21
N GLY A 72 -6.57 4.79 -13.93
CA GLY A 72 -6.54 5.76 -12.84
C GLY A 72 -6.71 5.12 -11.45
N ASN A 73 -6.69 5.97 -10.44
CA ASN A 73 -6.74 5.65 -9.02
C ASN A 73 -8.12 6.02 -8.45
N ILE A 74 -8.66 5.17 -7.57
CA ILE A 74 -9.95 5.40 -6.91
C ILE A 74 -9.71 6.00 -5.52
N ILE A 75 -8.83 5.37 -4.75
CA ILE A 75 -8.47 5.77 -3.39
C ILE A 75 -6.98 5.53 -3.17
N ARG A 76 -6.38 6.29 -2.26
CA ARG A 76 -5.08 6.01 -1.67
C ARG A 76 -5.25 5.92 -0.16
N ILE A 77 -4.88 4.78 0.42
CA ILE A 77 -4.97 4.55 1.86
C ILE A 77 -3.55 4.57 2.45
N THR A 78 -3.41 5.26 3.57
CA THR A 78 -2.19 5.26 4.38
C THR A 78 -2.45 4.46 5.65
N PHE A 79 -1.56 3.50 5.93
CA PHE A 79 -1.58 2.70 7.14
C PHE A 79 -0.33 2.98 7.99
N GLU A 80 -0.48 2.84 9.30
CA GLU A 80 0.60 2.70 10.27
C GLU A 80 0.76 1.21 10.58
N GLY A 81 1.99 0.70 10.48
CA GLY A 81 2.31 -0.68 10.86
C GLY A 81 2.50 -0.78 12.37
N ILE A 82 1.67 -1.57 13.05
CA ILE A 82 1.65 -1.67 14.51
C ILE A 82 2.31 -2.96 15.05
N ASP A 83 2.46 -3.99 14.22
CA ASP A 83 3.23 -5.21 14.54
C ASP A 83 3.86 -5.82 13.28
N ASN A 84 4.85 -6.69 13.46
CA ASN A 84 5.56 -7.34 12.36
C ASN A 84 4.71 -8.45 11.74
N GLY A 85 4.70 -8.51 10.41
CA GLY A 85 3.94 -9.52 9.71
C GLY A 85 3.62 -9.13 8.29
N GLU A 86 2.77 -9.94 7.68
CA GLU A 86 2.26 -9.75 6.33
C GLU A 86 0.75 -9.57 6.39
N SER A 87 0.26 -8.42 5.92
CA SER A 87 -1.16 -8.10 5.85
C SER A 87 -1.60 -8.07 4.40
N ILE A 88 -2.46 -9.00 4.04
CA ILE A 88 -3.12 -9.00 2.73
C ILE A 88 -4.14 -7.85 2.73
N ILE A 89 -4.10 -7.05 1.68
CA ILE A 89 -5.08 -6.00 1.42
C ILE A 89 -6.11 -6.60 0.46
N GLU A 90 -7.17 -7.17 1.02
CA GLU A 90 -8.24 -7.78 0.25
C GLU A 90 -9.08 -6.69 -0.44
N LEU A 91 -9.34 -6.89 -1.73
CA LEU A 91 -10.05 -5.94 -2.56
C LEU A 91 -11.28 -6.61 -3.20
N GLU A 92 -12.45 -6.04 -2.97
CA GLU A 92 -13.67 -6.38 -3.71
C GLU A 92 -14.13 -5.18 -4.51
N THR A 93 -14.49 -5.39 -5.78
CA THR A 93 -14.89 -4.31 -6.67
C THR A 93 -16.11 -4.67 -7.50
N LYS A 94 -16.96 -3.67 -7.73
CA LYS A 94 -17.99 -3.68 -8.77
C LYS A 94 -17.83 -2.42 -9.60
N LEU A 95 -17.79 -2.57 -10.91
CA LEU A 95 -17.71 -1.47 -11.85
C LEU A 95 -18.97 -1.48 -12.69
N TYR A 96 -19.51 -0.32 -13.02
CA TYR A 96 -20.77 -0.15 -13.75
C TYR A 96 -20.59 0.80 -14.90
N ASP A 97 -21.24 0.46 -16.01
CA ASP A 97 -21.12 1.21 -17.25
C ASP A 97 -22.12 2.37 -17.37
N TYR A 98 -21.86 3.27 -18.32
CA TYR A 98 -22.87 4.23 -18.75
C TYR A 98 -23.82 3.56 -19.76
N PRO A 99 -25.13 3.53 -19.53
CA PRO A 99 -26.04 2.83 -20.41
C PRO A 99 -26.12 3.53 -21.78
N PRO A 100 -25.81 2.81 -22.88
CA PRO A 100 -25.86 3.38 -24.21
C PRO A 100 -27.33 3.69 -24.58
N PRO A 101 -27.58 4.66 -25.48
CA PRO A 101 -28.92 5.16 -25.76
C PRO A 101 -29.91 4.11 -26.29
N ASP A 102 -29.39 3.04 -26.90
CA ASP A 102 -30.14 1.95 -27.50
C ASP A 102 -30.48 0.82 -26.51
N ARG A 103 -29.88 0.79 -25.31
CA ARG A 103 -30.18 -0.22 -24.27
C ARG A 103 -31.58 -0.01 -23.66
N LYS A 104 -32.35 -1.10 -23.54
CA LYS A 104 -33.67 -1.13 -22.89
C LYS A 104 -33.76 -2.29 -21.87
N PRO A 105 -34.06 -2.03 -20.59
CA PRO A 105 -34.17 -0.72 -19.95
C PRO A 105 -32.82 0.02 -19.97
N ARG A 106 -32.84 1.35 -19.88
CA ARG A 106 -31.63 2.19 -19.91
C ARG A 106 -30.95 2.18 -18.53
N GLU A 107 -30.40 1.03 -18.18
CA GLU A 107 -29.80 0.74 -16.88
C GLU A 107 -28.31 0.41 -17.02
N SER A 108 -27.53 0.85 -16.04
CA SER A 108 -26.11 0.51 -15.93
C SER A 108 -25.96 -0.99 -15.69
N LEU A 109 -25.02 -1.60 -16.41
CA LEU A 109 -24.67 -3.00 -16.28
C LEU A 109 -23.26 -3.14 -15.67
N PRO A 110 -22.98 -4.24 -14.95
CA PRO A 110 -21.64 -4.52 -14.47
C PRO A 110 -20.63 -4.63 -15.61
N ILE A 111 -19.47 -4.00 -15.45
CA ILE A 111 -18.31 -4.17 -16.33
C ILE A 111 -17.53 -5.39 -15.82
N PRO A 112 -17.37 -6.45 -16.63
CA PRO A 112 -16.54 -7.59 -16.26
C PRO A 112 -15.09 -7.16 -16.04
N HIS A 113 -14.51 -7.56 -14.91
CA HIS A 113 -13.13 -7.27 -14.55
C HIS A 113 -12.62 -8.34 -13.59
N THR A 114 -11.31 -8.33 -13.37
CA THR A 114 -10.66 -9.09 -12.31
C THR A 114 -10.11 -8.14 -11.27
N THR A 115 -10.07 -8.62 -10.03
CA THR A 115 -9.51 -7.87 -8.90
C THR A 115 -8.22 -8.55 -8.47
N ILE A 116 -7.25 -7.75 -8.04
CA ILE A 116 -5.95 -8.22 -7.56
C ILE A 116 -5.76 -7.63 -6.18
N ASP A 117 -5.63 -8.50 -5.18
CA ASP A 117 -5.36 -8.12 -3.80
C ASP A 117 -3.96 -7.52 -3.66
N GLY A 118 -3.82 -6.61 -2.69
CA GLY A 118 -2.56 -6.02 -2.30
C GLY A 118 -1.89 -6.78 -1.16
N ASN A 119 -0.67 -6.38 -0.83
CA ASN A 119 0.06 -6.90 0.31
C ASN A 119 0.93 -5.82 0.94
N VAL A 120 0.96 -5.78 2.27
CA VAL A 120 1.84 -4.92 3.06
C VAL A 120 2.64 -5.79 4.02
N THR A 121 3.97 -5.72 3.90
CA THR A 121 4.89 -6.42 4.80
C THR A 121 5.51 -5.42 5.78
N ILE A 122 5.35 -5.68 7.07
CA ILE A 122 5.96 -4.91 8.15
C ILE A 122 7.13 -5.73 8.66
N ILE A 123 8.33 -5.18 8.53
CA ILE A 123 9.56 -5.81 9.00
C ILE A 123 10.05 -5.12 10.27
N PRO A 124 10.70 -5.88 11.17
CA PRO A 124 11.23 -5.30 12.39
C PRO A 124 12.33 -4.29 12.06
N GLU A 125 12.23 -3.09 12.65
CA GLU A 125 13.35 -2.18 12.66
C GLU A 125 14.45 -2.74 13.59
N PHE A 126 15.65 -2.92 13.06
CA PHE A 126 16.80 -3.21 13.92
C PHE A 126 17.09 -1.97 14.76
N SER A 127 16.86 -2.05 16.08
CA SER A 127 17.21 -0.96 16.98
C SER A 127 18.67 -0.54 16.77
N ASN A 128 18.91 0.77 16.61
CA ASN A 128 20.26 1.34 16.53
C ASN A 128 21.16 0.86 17.70
N MET A 129 20.57 0.52 18.84
CA MET A 129 21.28 -0.02 20.00
C MET A 129 21.79 -1.45 19.76
N ILE A 130 21.06 -2.27 19.00
CA ILE A 130 21.50 -3.63 18.61
C ILE A 130 22.65 -3.52 17.61
N ILE A 131 22.57 -2.60 16.64
CA ILE A 131 23.67 -2.33 15.70
C ILE A 131 24.90 -1.84 16.45
N LEU A 132 24.74 -0.90 17.40
CA LEU A 132 25.83 -0.40 18.23
C LEU A 132 26.44 -1.51 19.09
N ALA A 133 25.61 -2.38 19.69
CA ALA A 133 26.09 -3.50 20.50
C ALA A 133 26.90 -4.49 19.65
N ILE A 134 26.44 -4.83 18.44
CA ILE A 134 27.19 -5.66 17.49
C ILE A 134 28.52 -4.99 17.13
N PHE A 135 28.51 -3.69 16.85
CA PHE A 135 29.73 -2.94 16.55
C PHE A 135 30.73 -2.96 17.72
N LEU A 136 30.27 -2.76 18.96
CA LEU A 136 31.12 -2.81 20.16
C LEU A 136 31.69 -4.21 20.40
N ILE A 137 30.90 -5.27 20.20
CA ILE A 137 31.38 -6.65 20.29
C ILE A 137 32.44 -6.91 19.21
N LEU A 138 32.19 -6.50 17.97
CA LEU A 138 33.15 -6.70 16.88
C LEU A 138 34.47 -5.94 17.14
N ALA A 139 34.38 -4.69 17.61
CA ALA A 139 35.54 -3.87 17.95
C ALA A 139 36.36 -4.47 19.10
N THR A 140 35.72 -4.99 20.14
CA THR A 140 36.41 -5.63 21.27
C THR A 140 37.10 -6.93 20.86
N VAL A 141 36.47 -7.75 20.00
CA VAL A 141 37.09 -8.97 19.43
C VAL A 141 38.30 -8.62 18.57
N ILE A 142 38.19 -7.62 17.68
CA ILE A 142 39.33 -7.17 16.87
C ILE A 142 40.46 -6.67 17.77
N LEU A 143 40.15 -5.86 18.80
CA LEU A 143 41.14 -5.34 19.72
C LEU A 143 41.86 -6.47 20.47
N THR A 144 41.13 -7.48 20.97
CA THR A 144 41.73 -8.63 21.65
C THR A 144 42.58 -9.51 20.73
N LEU A 145 42.21 -9.65 19.45
CA LEU A 145 43.04 -10.36 18.47
C LEU A 145 44.33 -9.59 18.16
N LEU A 146 44.24 -8.26 18.01
CA LEU A 146 45.41 -7.41 17.76
C LEU A 146 46.37 -7.38 18.96
N THR A 147 45.86 -7.30 20.19
CA THR A 147 46.71 -7.33 21.40
C THR A 147 47.40 -8.68 21.57
N ARG A 148 46.69 -9.81 21.41
CA ARG A 148 47.32 -11.15 21.47
C ARG A 148 48.42 -11.33 20.43
N ASN A 149 48.24 -10.81 19.21
CA ASN A 149 49.29 -10.90 18.19
C ASN A 149 50.51 -10.08 18.55
N LYS A 150 50.35 -8.86 19.11
CA LYS A 150 51.48 -8.05 19.57
C LYS A 150 52.28 -8.75 20.68
N GLU A 151 51.61 -9.38 21.65
CA GLU A 151 52.28 -10.13 22.72
C GLU A 151 53.08 -11.32 22.19
N LYS A 152 52.52 -12.07 21.22
CA LYS A 152 53.24 -13.17 20.56
C LYS A 152 54.49 -12.69 19.82
N THR A 153 54.43 -11.55 19.13
CA THR A 153 55.61 -11.00 18.42
C THR A 153 56.68 -10.58 19.42
N LYS A 154 56.29 -9.94 20.53
CA LYS A 154 57.22 -9.50 21.59
C LYS A 154 57.96 -10.66 22.26
N PHE A 155 57.27 -11.78 22.51
CA PHE A 155 57.89 -13.00 23.04
C PHE A 155 58.92 -13.60 22.07
N ARG A 156 58.65 -13.60 20.76
CA ARG A 156 59.60 -14.12 19.76
C ARG A 156 60.86 -13.29 19.63
N GLU A 157 60.78 -11.98 19.85
CA GLU A 157 61.96 -11.09 19.84
C GLU A 157 62.81 -11.24 21.10
N ALA A 158 62.18 -11.49 22.26
CA ALA A 158 62.89 -11.69 23.54
C ALA A 158 63.62 -13.05 23.63
N ASP A 159 63.12 -14.11 22.99
CA ASP A 159 63.81 -15.41 22.90
C ASP A 159 65.01 -15.39 21.92
N GLN A 160 65.21 -14.31 21.15
CA GLN A 160 66.30 -14.18 20.17
C GLN A 160 67.47 -13.27 20.62
N SER A 161 67.42 -12.72 21.85
CA SER A 161 68.47 -11.90 22.47
C SER A 161 69.18 -12.62 23.60
#